data_AF-A0A7V9IUA1-F1
#
_entry.id   AF-A0A7V9IUA1-F1
#
_cell.length_a   1.000
_cell.length_b   1.000
_cell.length_c   1.000
_cell.angle_alpha   90.00
_cell.angle_beta   90.00
_cell.angle_gamma   90.00
#
_symmetry.space_group_name_H-M   'P 1'
#
loop_
_entity.id
_entity.type
_entity.pdbx_description
1 polymer ?
#
loop_
_entity_poly.entity_id
_entity_poly.type
_entity_poly.pdbx_seq_one_letter_code
_entity_poly.pdbx_strand_id
1 'polypeptide(L)'
;MASDDEMDVEKVHESLAKALRLQLGSLLTMTMLAGTLRGMTSAAVKSQLRDYVRAEIDDTYLLAEKLTALGGSVPTSVPDLVLPTATDKALTAFLDNEADVLAALHAVIAATGQEPHSEALEHLLEHVIMRKQQQVDFITLAVVPA
;
A
#
# COMPACT_ATOMS: atom_id res chain seq x y z
N MET A 1 -5.52 22.82 25.46
CA MET A 1 -6.21 22.30 24.27
C MET A 1 -5.10 22.15 23.26
N ALA A 2 -4.73 20.92 22.88
CA ALA A 2 -3.86 20.73 21.73
C ALA A 2 -4.60 21.37 20.55
N SER A 3 -3.98 22.35 19.89
CA SER A 3 -4.52 22.91 18.66
C SER A 3 -4.60 21.79 17.62
N ASP A 4 -5.58 21.82 16.73
CA ASP A 4 -5.72 20.91 15.56
C ASP A 4 -4.46 20.86 14.64
N ASP A 5 -3.40 21.56 15.00
CA ASP A 5 -2.14 21.72 14.26
C ASP A 5 -1.05 20.70 14.67
N GLU A 6 -1.10 20.09 15.85
CA GLU A 6 -0.01 19.20 16.34
C GLU A 6 -0.22 17.74 15.95
N MET A 7 0.85 17.04 15.59
CA MET A 7 0.80 15.61 15.24
C MET A 7 0.39 14.76 16.44
N ASP A 8 -0.58 13.86 16.26
CA ASP A 8 -0.85 12.78 17.20
C ASP A 8 0.11 11.61 16.92
N VAL A 9 1.33 11.72 17.47
CA VAL A 9 2.44 10.80 17.18
C VAL A 9 2.09 9.34 17.49
N GLU A 10 1.43 9.07 18.62
CA GLU A 10 1.02 7.71 19.00
C GLU A 10 0.02 7.12 18.01
N LYS A 11 -0.96 7.92 17.58
CA LYS A 11 -1.94 7.50 16.57
C LYS A 11 -1.30 7.34 15.20
N VAL A 12 -0.34 8.18 14.83
CA VAL A 12 0.48 8.00 13.62
C VAL A 12 1.25 6.69 13.70
N HIS A 13 1.86 6.36 14.83
CA HIS A 13 2.58 5.10 14.99
C HIS A 13 1.67 3.89 14.77
N GLU A 14 0.52 3.85 15.44
CA GLU A 14 -0.44 2.75 15.31
C GLU A 14 -0.96 2.60 13.87
N SER A 15 -1.43 3.71 13.29
CA SER A 15 -2.03 3.70 11.96
C SER A 15 -1.01 3.43 10.85
N LEU A 16 0.19 4.03 10.92
CA LEU A 16 1.24 3.82 9.93
C LEU A 16 1.83 2.41 10.05
N ALA A 17 1.99 1.86 11.26
CA ALA A 17 2.42 0.47 11.42
C ALA A 17 1.37 -0.51 10.84
N LYS A 18 0.08 -0.23 11.04
CA LYS A 18 -1.00 -1.01 10.42
C LYS A 18 -0.96 -0.91 8.89
N ALA A 19 -0.82 0.29 8.34
CA ALA A 19 -0.72 0.52 6.90
C ALA A 19 0.50 -0.19 6.30
N LEU A 20 1.68 -0.07 6.92
CA LEU A 20 2.90 -0.77 6.53
C LEU A 20 2.73 -2.29 6.53
N ARG A 21 2.06 -2.86 7.53
CA ARG A 21 1.77 -4.30 7.56
C ARG A 21 0.95 -4.73 6.34
N LEU A 22 -0.08 -3.96 5.97
CA LEU A 22 -0.90 -4.25 4.80
C LEU A 22 -0.12 -4.03 3.49
N GLN A 23 0.66 -2.95 3.41
CA GLN A 23 1.56 -2.64 2.29
C GLN A 23 2.55 -3.78 2.01
N LEU A 24 3.18 -4.33 3.04
CA LEU A 24 4.07 -5.48 2.92
C LEU A 24 3.33 -6.73 2.39
N GLY A 25 2.11 -6.96 2.86
CA GLY A 25 1.26 -8.05 2.35
C GLY A 25 0.88 -7.86 0.87
N SER A 26 0.53 -6.64 0.47
CA SER A 26 0.26 -6.25 -0.91
C SER A 26 1.47 -6.51 -1.82
N LEU A 27 2.65 -6.05 -1.42
CA LEU A 27 3.92 -6.24 -2.14
C LEU A 27 4.24 -7.73 -2.37
N LEU A 28 4.07 -8.57 -1.34
CA LEU A 28 4.26 -10.01 -1.47
C LEU A 28 3.21 -10.65 -2.40
N THR A 29 1.96 -10.20 -2.30
CA THR A 29 0.86 -10.67 -3.16
C THR A 29 1.12 -10.34 -4.63
N MET A 30 1.51 -9.12 -4.94
CA MET A 30 1.91 -8.71 -6.30
C MET A 30 3.09 -9.54 -6.81
N THR A 31 4.09 -9.80 -5.97
CA THR A 31 5.25 -10.64 -6.32
C THR A 31 4.80 -12.05 -6.71
N MET A 32 3.92 -12.66 -5.92
CA MET A 32 3.37 -13.99 -6.20
C MET A 32 2.51 -13.99 -7.47
N LEU A 33 1.66 -12.99 -7.67
CA LEU A 33 0.84 -12.88 -8.89
C LEU A 33 1.72 -12.72 -10.14
N ALA A 34 2.71 -11.83 -10.10
CA ALA A 34 3.67 -11.63 -11.17
C ALA A 34 4.42 -12.92 -11.55
N GLY A 35 4.66 -13.82 -10.59
CA GLY A 35 5.26 -15.14 -10.84
C GLY A 35 4.26 -16.18 -11.35
N THR A 36 3.04 -16.18 -10.84
CA THR A 36 2.12 -17.33 -10.95
C THR A 36 0.97 -17.16 -11.93
N LEU A 37 0.62 -15.93 -12.32
CA LEU A 37 -0.44 -15.69 -13.31
C LEU A 37 -0.17 -16.46 -14.62
N ARG A 38 -1.24 -17.02 -15.18
CA ARG A 38 -1.20 -17.91 -16.36
C ARG A 38 -2.02 -17.30 -17.50
N GLY A 39 -1.79 -17.80 -18.72
CA GLY A 39 -2.50 -17.35 -19.92
C GLY A 39 -1.80 -16.22 -20.66
N MET A 40 -1.98 -16.17 -21.99
CA MET A 40 -1.28 -15.21 -22.85
C MET A 40 -1.70 -13.77 -22.57
N THR A 41 -2.97 -13.55 -22.19
CA THR A 41 -3.53 -12.25 -21.86
C THR A 41 -2.95 -11.65 -20.58
N SER A 42 -2.45 -12.47 -19.65
CA SER A 42 -1.87 -11.99 -18.40
C SER A 42 -0.40 -11.57 -18.52
N ALA A 43 0.25 -11.77 -19.66
CA ALA A 43 1.67 -11.45 -19.83
C ALA A 43 1.98 -9.95 -19.59
N ALA A 44 1.10 -9.05 -20.07
CA ALA A 44 1.23 -7.62 -19.83
C ALA A 44 1.05 -7.27 -18.35
N VAL A 45 0.01 -7.84 -17.71
CA VAL A 45 -0.26 -7.66 -16.27
C VAL A 45 0.91 -8.15 -15.42
N LYS A 46 1.50 -9.31 -15.74
CA LYS A 46 2.69 -9.83 -15.07
C LYS A 46 3.87 -8.87 -15.17
N SER A 47 4.09 -8.27 -16.35
CA SER A 47 5.18 -7.30 -16.50
C SER A 47 4.92 -6.07 -15.65
N GLN A 48 3.70 -5.52 -15.71
CA GLN A 48 3.34 -4.33 -14.96
C GLN A 48 3.43 -4.55 -13.44
N LEU A 49 2.95 -5.69 -12.93
CA LEU A 49 3.07 -6.04 -11.51
C LEU A 49 4.52 -6.07 -11.03
N ARG A 50 5.48 -6.48 -11.87
CA ARG A 50 6.91 -6.42 -11.49
C ARG A 50 7.42 -4.99 -11.34
N ASP A 51 6.95 -4.08 -12.18
CA ASP A 51 7.35 -2.67 -12.09
C ASP A 51 6.68 -2.00 -10.87
N TYR A 52 5.45 -2.38 -10.55
CA TYR A 52 4.79 -1.98 -9.31
C TYR A 52 5.51 -2.50 -8.08
N VAL A 53 5.89 -3.78 -8.03
CA VAL A 53 6.68 -4.32 -6.91
C VAL A 53 7.94 -3.50 -6.65
N ARG A 54 8.66 -3.07 -7.70
CA ARG A 54 9.85 -2.22 -7.54
C ARG A 54 9.52 -0.87 -6.93
N ALA A 55 8.51 -0.18 -7.47
CA ALA A 55 8.09 1.11 -6.96
C ALA A 55 7.58 1.01 -5.51
N GLU A 56 6.86 -0.05 -5.17
CA GLU A 56 6.34 -0.24 -3.82
C GLU A 56 7.41 -0.62 -2.79
N ILE A 57 8.54 -1.20 -3.21
CA ILE A 57 9.68 -1.37 -2.31
C ILE A 57 10.21 -0.01 -1.85
N ASP A 58 10.36 0.93 -2.78
CA ASP A 58 10.85 2.28 -2.46
C ASP A 58 9.85 3.04 -1.58
N ASP A 59 8.55 2.98 -1.91
CA ASP A 59 7.50 3.60 -1.09
C ASP A 59 7.44 2.98 0.32
N THR A 60 7.55 1.65 0.43
CA THR A 60 7.58 0.94 1.72
C THR A 60 8.80 1.31 2.54
N TYR A 61 9.97 1.45 1.90
CA TYR A 61 11.19 1.93 2.54
C TYR A 61 10.98 3.31 3.16
N LEU A 62 10.43 4.26 2.40
CA LEU A 62 10.19 5.62 2.88
C LEU A 62 9.20 5.66 4.05
N LEU A 63 8.11 4.88 3.98
CA LEU A 63 7.15 4.78 5.07
C LEU A 63 7.77 4.19 6.35
N ALA A 64 8.62 3.16 6.21
CA ALA A 64 9.33 2.55 7.33
C ALA A 64 10.37 3.50 7.95
N GLU A 65 11.07 4.27 7.12
CA GLU A 65 11.99 5.33 7.56
C GLU A 65 11.23 6.39 8.36
N LYS A 66 10.09 6.88 7.86
CA LYS A 66 9.26 7.86 8.57
C LYS A 66 8.74 7.35 9.91
N LEU A 67 8.21 6.12 9.95
CA LEU A 67 7.74 5.53 11.20
C LEU A 67 8.87 5.45 12.24
N THR A 68 10.05 5.00 11.82
CA THR A 68 11.22 4.88 12.69
C THR A 68 11.72 6.25 13.15
N ALA A 69 11.76 7.25 12.25
CA ALA A 69 12.17 8.61 12.58
C ALA A 69 11.26 9.27 13.62
N LEU A 70 9.97 8.89 13.65
CA LEU A 70 9.02 9.32 14.68
C LEU A 70 9.10 8.50 15.98
N GLY A 71 10.01 7.51 16.07
CA GLY A 71 10.18 6.64 17.24
C GLY A 71 9.31 5.39 17.27
N GLY A 72 8.54 5.13 16.20
CA GLY A 72 7.73 3.92 16.07
C GLY A 72 8.54 2.69 15.69
N SER A 73 7.89 1.51 15.72
CA SER A 73 8.50 0.23 15.36
C SER A 73 7.89 -0.34 14.09
N VAL A 74 8.73 -0.70 13.12
CA VAL A 74 8.31 -1.28 11.85
C VAL A 74 7.72 -2.68 12.07
N PRO A 75 6.55 -3.01 11.50
CA PRO A 75 5.99 -4.35 11.60
C PRO A 75 6.88 -5.39 10.92
N THR A 76 7.08 -6.53 11.59
CA THR A 76 7.88 -7.67 11.09
C THR A 76 7.03 -8.83 10.58
N SER A 77 5.71 -8.66 10.55
CA SER A 77 4.76 -9.68 10.10
C SER A 77 3.77 -9.09 9.11
N VAL A 78 3.26 -9.94 8.24
CA VAL A 78 2.28 -9.61 7.19
C VAL A 78 0.95 -10.32 7.47
N PRO A 79 -0.17 -9.86 6.89
CA PRO A 79 -1.42 -10.62 6.88
C PRO A 79 -1.25 -11.98 6.19
N ASP A 80 -2.16 -12.90 6.47
CA ASP A 80 -2.21 -14.17 5.75
C ASP A 80 -2.52 -13.93 4.28
N LEU A 81 -1.71 -14.53 3.40
CA LEU A 81 -1.82 -14.33 1.96
C LEU A 81 -2.56 -15.51 1.34
N VAL A 82 -3.78 -15.27 0.87
CA VAL A 82 -4.60 -16.26 0.18
C VAL A 82 -4.70 -15.90 -1.29
N LEU A 83 -4.14 -16.75 -2.15
CA LEU A 83 -4.16 -16.57 -3.60
C LEU A 83 -4.98 -17.66 -4.28
N PRO A 84 -6.17 -17.31 -4.81
CA PRO A 84 -6.92 -18.20 -5.69
C PRO A 84 -6.06 -18.67 -6.88
N THR A 85 -6.31 -19.89 -7.35
CA THR A 85 -5.58 -20.45 -8.51
C THR A 85 -6.10 -19.93 -9.85
N ALA A 86 -7.38 -19.53 -9.91
CA ALA A 86 -7.98 -18.93 -11.09
C ALA A 86 -7.56 -17.46 -11.20
N THR A 87 -7.07 -17.05 -12.37
CA THR A 87 -6.46 -15.72 -12.60
C THR A 87 -7.42 -14.57 -12.32
N ASP A 88 -8.66 -14.67 -12.80
CA ASP A 88 -9.73 -13.70 -12.54
C ASP A 88 -9.97 -13.54 -11.03
N LYS A 89 -10.17 -14.65 -10.33
CA LYS A 89 -10.42 -14.64 -8.88
C LYS A 89 -9.22 -14.11 -8.10
N ALA A 90 -8.01 -14.43 -8.54
CA ALA A 90 -6.78 -13.96 -7.89
C ALA A 90 -6.62 -12.45 -8.02
N LEU A 91 -6.92 -11.90 -9.19
CA LEU A 91 -6.86 -10.46 -9.42
C LEU A 91 -7.99 -9.70 -8.73
N THR A 92 -9.21 -10.25 -8.68
CA THR A 92 -10.30 -9.65 -7.90
C THR A 92 -9.98 -9.64 -6.40
N ALA A 93 -9.54 -10.77 -5.84
CA ALA A 93 -9.15 -10.82 -4.43
C ALA A 93 -7.98 -9.87 -4.10
N PHE A 94 -7.06 -9.68 -5.05
CA PHE A 94 -6.00 -8.69 -4.93
C PHE A 94 -6.57 -7.25 -4.88
N LEU A 95 -7.48 -6.88 -5.79
CA LEU A 95 -8.11 -5.57 -5.80
C LEU A 95 -8.88 -5.28 -4.48
N ASP A 96 -9.57 -6.28 -3.94
CA ASP A 96 -10.27 -6.15 -2.65
C ASP A 96 -9.28 -5.82 -1.52
N ASN A 97 -8.13 -6.50 -1.48
CA ASN A 97 -7.07 -6.22 -0.51
C ASN A 97 -6.44 -4.84 -0.70
N GLU A 98 -6.27 -4.38 -1.95
CA GLU A 98 -5.70 -3.05 -2.22
C GLU A 98 -6.60 -1.92 -1.71
N ALA A 99 -7.92 -2.11 -1.73
CA ALA A 99 -8.84 -1.14 -1.14
C ALA A 99 -8.60 -0.96 0.37
N ASP A 100 -8.33 -2.06 1.09
CA ASP A 100 -7.99 -2.01 2.52
C ASP A 100 -6.64 -1.32 2.76
N VAL A 101 -5.66 -1.54 1.88
CA VAL A 101 -4.34 -0.89 1.96
C VAL A 101 -4.48 0.62 1.76
N LEU A 102 -5.21 1.05 0.72
CA LEU A 102 -5.49 2.46 0.45
C LEU A 102 -6.22 3.13 1.60
N ALA A 103 -7.25 2.49 2.15
CA ALA A 103 -7.98 3.00 3.30
C ALA A 103 -7.08 3.13 4.54
N ALA A 104 -6.19 2.17 4.77
CA ALA A 104 -5.26 2.21 5.89
C ALA A 104 -4.20 3.33 5.74
N LEU A 105 -3.65 3.53 4.54
CA LEU A 105 -2.72 4.63 4.26
C LEU A 105 -3.40 5.99 4.44
N HIS A 106 -4.60 6.15 3.90
CA HIS A 106 -5.37 7.39 4.03
C HIS A 106 -5.74 7.70 5.49
N ALA A 107 -6.02 6.67 6.30
CA ALA A 107 -6.34 6.85 7.72
C ALA A 107 -5.19 7.46 8.54
N VAL A 108 -3.94 7.35 8.09
CA VAL A 108 -2.77 7.95 8.76
C VAL A 108 -2.82 9.48 8.67
N ILE A 109 -3.30 10.03 7.55
CA ILE A 109 -3.37 11.48 7.29
C ILE A 109 -4.18 12.20 8.36
N ALA A 110 -5.24 11.58 8.88
CA ALA A 110 -6.07 12.19 9.93
C ALA A 110 -5.33 12.43 11.27
N ALA A 111 -4.08 11.97 11.41
CA ALA A 111 -3.28 12.10 12.63
C ALA A 111 -1.97 12.89 12.41
N THR A 112 -1.66 13.33 11.18
CA THR A 112 -0.38 14.00 10.86
C THR A 112 -0.27 15.40 11.49
N GLY A 113 -1.35 16.19 11.52
CA GLY A 113 -1.28 17.60 11.94
C GLY A 113 -0.66 18.50 10.86
N GLN A 114 -0.34 19.76 11.19
CA GLN A 114 0.08 20.80 10.22
C GLN A 114 1.51 21.32 10.41
N GLU A 115 2.32 20.69 11.25
CA GLU A 115 3.71 21.08 11.41
C GLU A 115 4.56 20.73 10.17
N PRO A 116 5.69 21.40 9.90
CA PRO A 116 6.48 21.13 8.68
C PRO A 116 6.95 19.67 8.51
N HIS A 117 7.23 18.98 9.62
CA HIS A 117 7.61 17.57 9.61
C HIS A 117 6.39 16.65 9.39
N SER A 118 5.22 17.07 9.85
CA SER A 118 3.91 16.45 9.59
C SER A 118 3.51 16.54 8.13
N GLU A 119 3.61 17.75 7.53
CA GLU A 119 3.33 17.97 6.11
C GLU A 119 4.21 17.07 5.23
N ALA A 120 5.47 16.85 5.62
CA ALA A 120 6.36 15.96 4.88
C ALA A 120 5.91 14.49 4.91
N LEU A 121 5.30 14.02 6.01
CA LEU A 121 4.70 12.68 6.08
C LEU A 121 3.40 12.62 5.29
N GLU A 122 2.54 13.63 5.43
CA GLU A 122 1.28 13.73 4.70
C GLU A 122 1.49 13.72 3.19
N HIS A 123 2.36 14.58 2.67
CA HIS A 123 2.69 14.59 1.25
C HIS A 123 3.30 13.26 0.76
N LEU A 124 4.10 12.58 1.59
CA LEU A 124 4.58 11.25 1.24
C LEU A 124 3.41 10.27 1.12
N LEU A 125 2.50 10.26 2.09
CA LEU A 125 1.32 9.38 2.08
C LEU A 125 0.45 9.65 0.85
N GLU A 126 0.20 10.91 0.49
CA GLU A 126 -0.56 11.27 -0.71
C GLU A 126 0.11 10.74 -1.98
N HIS A 127 1.43 10.86 -2.10
CA HIS A 127 2.16 10.31 -3.26
C HIS A 127 2.05 8.79 -3.34
N VAL A 128 2.19 8.09 -2.21
CA VAL A 128 2.06 6.63 -2.15
C VAL A 128 0.63 6.20 -2.49
N ILE A 129 -0.37 6.87 -1.92
CA ILE A 129 -1.80 6.60 -2.18
C ILE A 129 -2.11 6.83 -3.66
N MET A 130 -1.67 7.95 -4.23
CA MET A 130 -1.88 8.24 -5.65
C MET A 130 -1.26 7.16 -6.53
N ARG A 131 -0.01 6.76 -6.25
CA ARG A 131 0.65 5.69 -7.02
C ARG A 131 -0.12 4.38 -6.89
N LYS A 132 -0.49 3.98 -5.68
CA LYS A 132 -1.24 2.73 -5.45
C LYS A 132 -2.61 2.76 -6.12
N GLN A 133 -3.32 3.89 -6.09
CA GLN A 133 -4.58 4.04 -6.81
C GLN A 133 -4.40 3.82 -8.32
N GLN A 134 -3.33 4.34 -8.93
CA GLN A 134 -3.04 4.09 -10.35
C GLN A 134 -2.81 2.61 -10.65
N GLN A 135 -2.23 1.85 -9.70
CA GLN A 135 -2.07 0.40 -9.84
C GLN A 135 -3.41 -0.32 -9.80
N VAL A 136 -4.27 0.03 -8.84
CA VAL A 136 -5.63 -0.47 -8.70
C VAL A 136 -6.45 -0.19 -9.97
N ASP A 137 -6.39 1.03 -10.47
CA ASP A 137 -7.09 1.45 -11.69
C ASP A 137 -6.63 0.63 -12.90
N PHE A 138 -5.31 0.47 -13.06
CA PHE A 138 -4.75 -0.34 -14.15
C PHE A 138 -5.25 -1.79 -14.10
N ILE A 139 -5.20 -2.43 -12.93
CA ILE A 139 -5.62 -3.82 -12.78
C ILE A 139 -7.14 -3.94 -12.95
N THR A 140 -7.91 -2.98 -12.46
CA THR A 140 -9.37 -2.93 -12.67
C THR A 140 -9.72 -2.91 -14.15
N LEU A 141 -9.06 -2.04 -14.93
CA LEU A 141 -9.24 -1.96 -16.38
C LEU A 141 -8.76 -3.21 -17.13
N ALA A 142 -7.81 -3.95 -16.56
CA ALA A 142 -7.29 -5.18 -17.15
C ALA A 142 -8.17 -6.42 -16.87
N VAL A 143 -9.03 -6.38 -15.85
CA VAL A 143 -9.74 -7.55 -15.32
C VAL A 143 -11.25 -7.48 -15.53
N VAL A 144 -11.84 -6.29 -15.47
CA VAL A 144 -13.28 -6.11 -15.64
C VAL A 144 -13.59 -6.00 -17.15
N PRO A 145 -14.32 -6.96 -17.75
CA PRO A 145 -14.77 -6.81 -19.13
C PRO A 145 -15.73 -5.61 -19.24
N ALA A 146 -15.62 -4.88 -20.36
CA ALA A 146 -16.46 -3.73 -20.69
C ALA A 146 -17.95 -4.07 -20.75
#